data_AF-A0A353R3Q3-F1
#
_entry.id   AF-A0A353R3Q3-F1
#
_cell.length_a   1.000
_cell.length_b   1.000
_cell.length_c   1.000
_cell.angle_alpha   90.00
_cell.angle_beta   90.00
_cell.angle_gamma   90.00
#
_symmetry.space_group_name_H-M   'P 1'
#
loop_
_entity.id
_entity.type
_entity.pdbx_description
1 polymer ?
#
loop_
_entity_poly.entity_id
_entity_poly.type
_entity_poly.pdbx_seq_one_letter_code
_entity_poly.pdbx_strand_id
1 'polypeptide(L)'
;RQAFFHRLVPALVLEMGSAYPELTQAETRVTGILRQEEERFFETLEHGMAILDAELQRVATSGDPLNGETAFKLHDTYGFPLDLTQDICREHGVRVDLAGFERAMARQREQARAAGRFRMDSVLEYSGQTTTF
;
A
#
# COMPACT_ATOMS: atom_id res chain seq x y z
N ARG A 1 11.97 -10.26 -8.09
CA ARG A 1 11.14 -11.51 -8.04
C ARG A 1 10.18 -11.53 -9.27
N GLN A 2 9.64 -12.66 -9.76
CA GLN A 2 8.74 -12.68 -10.95
C GLN A 2 7.26 -12.80 -10.55
N ALA A 3 6.37 -12.05 -11.23
CA ALA A 3 4.92 -12.17 -11.11
C ALA A 3 4.45 -13.62 -11.35
N PHE A 4 3.65 -14.18 -10.45
CA PHE A 4 3.24 -15.59 -10.50
C PHE A 4 1.76 -15.80 -10.16
N PHE A 5 1.14 -14.91 -9.41
CA PHE A 5 -0.23 -15.03 -8.95
C PHE A 5 -1.22 -15.05 -10.12
N HIS A 6 -0.95 -14.24 -11.16
CA HIS A 6 -1.73 -14.28 -12.40
C HIS A 6 -1.68 -15.64 -13.13
N ARG A 7 -0.67 -16.48 -12.87
CA ARG A 7 -0.56 -17.84 -13.46
C ARG A 7 -1.49 -18.85 -12.79
N LEU A 8 -2.09 -18.50 -11.64
CA LEU A 8 -3.08 -19.33 -10.96
C LEU A 8 -4.50 -19.15 -11.52
N VAL A 9 -4.77 -18.04 -12.22
CA VAL A 9 -6.09 -17.74 -12.78
C VAL A 9 -6.59 -18.85 -13.72
N PRO A 10 -5.79 -19.41 -14.64
CA PRO A 10 -6.26 -20.49 -15.51
C PRO A 10 -6.62 -21.76 -14.74
N ALA A 11 -5.87 -22.09 -13.69
CA ALA A 11 -6.18 -23.24 -12.84
C ALA A 11 -7.48 -23.03 -12.04
N LEU A 12 -7.72 -21.81 -11.57
CA LEU A 12 -8.96 -21.44 -10.89
C LEU A 12 -10.17 -21.52 -11.84
N VAL A 13 -10.02 -21.04 -13.07
CA VAL A 13 -11.06 -21.11 -14.11
C VAL A 13 -11.37 -22.56 -14.47
N LEU A 14 -10.37 -23.43 -14.52
CA LEU A 14 -10.57 -24.86 -14.80
C LEU A 14 -11.44 -25.53 -13.72
N GLU A 15 -11.17 -25.25 -12.45
CA GLU A 15 -11.88 -25.89 -11.33
C GLU A 15 -13.26 -25.27 -11.07
N MET A 16 -13.39 -23.94 -11.23
CA MET A 16 -14.60 -23.20 -10.81
C MET A 16 -15.43 -22.63 -11.96
N GLY A 17 -14.93 -22.64 -13.20
CA GLY A 17 -15.59 -21.98 -14.34
C GLY A 17 -16.93 -22.57 -14.76
N SER A 18 -17.22 -23.82 -14.37
CA SER A 18 -18.53 -24.45 -14.59
C SER A 18 -19.61 -23.90 -13.66
N ALA A 19 -19.24 -23.55 -12.43
CA ALA A 19 -20.13 -22.93 -11.44
C ALA A 19 -20.22 -21.40 -11.60
N TYR A 20 -19.17 -20.77 -12.13
CA TYR A 20 -19.05 -19.32 -12.30
C TYR A 20 -18.61 -18.95 -13.74
N PRO A 21 -19.54 -18.95 -14.72
CA PRO A 21 -19.23 -18.63 -16.12
C PRO A 21 -18.64 -17.23 -16.33
N GLU A 22 -18.95 -16.29 -15.43
CA GLU A 22 -18.39 -14.95 -15.39
C GLU A 22 -16.87 -14.94 -15.16
N LEU A 23 -16.34 -15.93 -14.45
CA LEU A 23 -14.90 -16.05 -14.20
C LEU A 23 -14.16 -16.38 -15.49
N THR A 24 -14.71 -17.29 -16.29
CA THR A 24 -14.19 -17.65 -17.61
C THR A 24 -14.23 -16.47 -18.58
N GLN A 25 -15.32 -15.69 -18.58
CA GLN A 25 -15.43 -14.49 -19.42
C GLN A 25 -14.45 -13.39 -19.00
N ALA A 26 -14.17 -13.28 -17.71
CA ALA A 26 -13.28 -12.27 -17.14
C ALA A 26 -11.80 -12.69 -17.09
N GLU A 27 -11.46 -13.95 -17.43
CA GLU A 27 -10.14 -14.54 -17.24
C GLU A 27 -9.00 -13.64 -17.77
N THR A 28 -9.07 -13.24 -19.03
CA THR A 28 -8.04 -12.40 -19.67
C THR A 28 -7.88 -11.06 -18.94
N ARG A 29 -9.00 -10.45 -18.54
CA ARG A 29 -9.00 -9.16 -17.84
C ARG A 29 -8.42 -9.30 -16.44
N VAL A 30 -8.87 -10.30 -15.68
CA VAL A 30 -8.40 -10.58 -14.31
C VAL A 30 -6.91 -10.90 -14.31
N THR A 31 -6.46 -11.75 -15.25
CA THR A 31 -5.05 -12.09 -15.43
C THR A 31 -4.19 -10.86 -15.71
N GLY A 32 -4.65 -9.97 -16.61
CA GLY A 32 -3.96 -8.73 -16.93
C GLY A 32 -3.85 -7.77 -15.74
N ILE A 33 -4.95 -7.58 -15.00
CA ILE A 33 -4.98 -6.72 -13.80
C ILE A 33 -4.06 -7.28 -12.72
N LEU A 34 -4.16 -8.59 -12.42
CA LEU A 34 -3.31 -9.22 -11.41
C LEU A 34 -1.84 -9.13 -11.75
N ARG A 35 -1.48 -9.33 -13.03
CA ARG A 35 -0.10 -9.19 -13.48
C ARG A 35 0.40 -7.75 -13.28
N GLN A 36 -0.38 -6.75 -13.68
CA GLN A 36 0.01 -5.35 -13.56
C GLN A 36 0.15 -4.91 -12.10
N GLU A 37 -0.80 -5.31 -11.25
CA GLU A 37 -0.72 -5.05 -9.80
C GLU A 37 0.45 -5.81 -9.16
N GLU A 38 0.70 -7.07 -9.52
CA GLU A 38 1.89 -7.79 -9.04
C GLU A 38 3.19 -7.10 -9.44
N GLU A 39 3.34 -6.72 -10.70
CA GLU A 39 4.55 -6.04 -11.20
C GLU A 39 4.80 -4.74 -10.40
N ARG A 40 3.77 -3.91 -10.25
CA ARG A 40 3.84 -2.66 -9.48
C ARG A 40 4.13 -2.92 -8.00
N PHE A 41 3.50 -3.94 -7.42
CA PHE A 41 3.68 -4.30 -6.02
C PHE A 41 5.09 -4.84 -5.78
N PHE A 42 5.67 -5.64 -6.68
CA PHE A 42 7.03 -6.15 -6.50
C PHE A 42 8.08 -5.04 -6.49
N GLU A 43 7.94 -4.01 -7.32
CA GLU A 43 8.84 -2.86 -7.33
C GLU A 43 8.87 -2.16 -5.96
N THR A 44 7.71 -1.94 -5.34
CA THR A 44 7.65 -1.28 -4.02
C THR A 44 7.99 -2.24 -2.87
N LEU A 45 7.65 -3.52 -3.00
CA LEU A 45 7.88 -4.56 -2.01
C LEU A 45 9.38 -4.79 -1.76
N GLU A 46 10.20 -4.84 -2.81
CA GLU A 46 11.66 -5.04 -2.65
C GLU A 46 12.30 -3.91 -1.83
N HIS A 47 11.88 -2.66 -2.07
CA HIS A 47 12.34 -1.52 -1.27
C HIS A 47 11.80 -1.55 0.16
N GLY A 48 10.52 -1.91 0.35
CA GLY A 48 9.91 -2.05 1.68
C GLY A 48 10.59 -3.13 2.52
N MET A 49 10.89 -4.29 1.94
CA MET A 49 11.60 -5.38 2.59
C MET A 49 12.99 -4.98 3.04
N ALA A 50 13.77 -4.31 2.19
CA ALA A 50 15.13 -3.87 2.56
C ALA A 50 15.11 -2.90 3.76
N ILE A 51 14.11 -2.02 3.82
CA ILE A 51 13.93 -1.11 4.97
C ILE A 51 13.52 -1.90 6.21
N LEU A 52 12.54 -2.80 6.09
CA LEU A 52 12.07 -3.61 7.21
C LEU A 52 13.20 -4.47 7.79
N ASP A 53 14.01 -5.12 6.95
CA ASP A 53 15.15 -5.94 7.37
C ASP A 53 16.20 -5.12 8.13
N ALA A 54 16.55 -3.94 7.63
CA ALA A 54 17.49 -3.04 8.31
C ALA A 54 16.98 -2.63 9.69
N GLU A 55 15.67 -2.37 9.80
CA GLU A 55 15.04 -1.97 11.05
C GLU A 55 14.92 -3.13 12.03
N LEU A 56 14.62 -4.33 11.55
CA LEU A 56 14.62 -5.55 12.35
C LEU A 56 16.01 -5.86 12.92
N GLN A 57 17.08 -5.70 12.13
CA GLN A 57 18.45 -5.88 12.63
C GLN A 57 18.80 -4.89 13.74
N ARG A 58 18.41 -3.63 13.58
CA ARG A 58 18.61 -2.58 14.60
C ARG A 58 17.86 -2.91 15.89
N VAL A 59 16.59 -3.30 15.76
CA VAL A 59 15.70 -3.56 16.89
C VAL A 59 16.01 -4.87 17.59
N ALA A 60 16.46 -5.90 16.87
CA ALA A 60 16.92 -7.17 17.45
C ALA A 60 18.10 -6.97 18.42
N THR A 61 18.90 -5.91 18.22
CA THR A 61 20.02 -5.57 19.12
C THR A 61 19.55 -4.84 20.38
N SER A 62 18.48 -4.06 20.31
CA SER A 62 17.97 -3.26 21.44
C SER A 62 16.85 -3.94 22.23
N GLY A 63 16.13 -4.90 21.64
CA GLY A 63 14.98 -5.57 22.24
C GLY A 63 13.68 -4.75 22.21
N ASP A 64 13.68 -3.62 21.52
CA ASP A 64 12.53 -2.72 21.42
C ASP A 64 11.46 -3.25 20.45
N PRO A 65 10.25 -2.66 20.42
CA PRO A 65 9.32 -2.86 19.32
C PRO A 65 9.75 -2.07 18.06
N LEU A 66 9.36 -2.54 16.88
CA LEU A 66 9.44 -1.79 15.63
C LEU A 66 8.64 -0.48 15.78
N ASN A 67 9.29 0.65 15.50
CA ASN A 67 8.67 1.97 15.60
C ASN A 67 7.44 2.05 14.68
N GLY A 68 6.31 2.47 15.24
CA GLY A 68 5.07 2.67 14.51
C GLY A 68 5.17 3.70 13.37
N GLU A 69 6.09 4.66 13.44
CA GLU A 69 6.37 5.57 12.32
C GLU A 69 7.03 4.87 11.14
N THR A 70 7.94 3.92 11.39
CA THR A 70 8.54 3.09 10.34
C THR A 70 7.48 2.18 9.72
N ALA A 71 6.66 1.51 10.55
CA ALA A 71 5.54 0.69 10.06
C ALA A 71 4.55 1.53 9.22
N PHE A 72 4.30 2.77 9.63
CA PHE A 72 3.45 3.70 8.88
C PHE A 72 4.06 4.07 7.53
N LYS A 73 5.37 4.32 7.47
CA LYS A 73 6.07 4.61 6.21
C LYS A 73 6.04 3.41 5.26
N LEU A 74 6.22 2.20 5.77
CA LEU A 74 6.09 0.96 4.99
C LEU A 74 4.69 0.86 4.36
N HIS A 75 3.65 1.14 5.13
CA HIS A 75 2.27 1.13 4.67
C HIS A 75 1.96 2.24 3.65
N ASP A 76 2.26 3.49 3.97
CA ASP A 76 1.85 4.64 3.16
C ASP A 76 2.70 4.82 1.89
N THR A 77 4.02 4.65 2.01
CA THR A 77 4.95 4.94 0.91
C THR A 77 5.23 3.73 0.03
N TYR A 78 5.36 2.55 0.64
CA TYR A 78 5.77 1.32 -0.06
C TYR A 78 4.61 0.35 -0.28
N GLY A 79 3.40 0.71 0.16
CA GLY A 79 2.20 -0.11 -0.01
C GLY A 79 2.23 -1.42 0.78
N PHE A 80 3.06 -1.50 1.82
CA PHE A 80 3.26 -2.70 2.61
C PHE A 80 2.13 -2.85 3.64
N PRO A 81 1.27 -3.89 3.56
CA PRO A 81 0.21 -4.06 4.53
C PRO A 81 0.76 -4.13 5.96
N LEU A 82 0.06 -3.51 6.92
CA LEU A 82 0.45 -3.57 8.33
C LEU A 82 0.50 -5.02 8.81
N ASP A 83 -0.47 -5.84 8.38
CA ASP A 83 -0.55 -7.26 8.73
C ASP A 83 0.73 -8.01 8.31
N LEU A 84 1.23 -7.75 7.10
CA LEU A 84 2.43 -8.39 6.58
C LEU A 84 3.68 -7.92 7.34
N THR A 85 3.73 -6.64 7.71
CA THR A 85 4.79 -6.12 8.60
C THR A 85 4.76 -6.81 9.97
N GLN A 86 3.58 -6.98 10.55
CA GLN A 86 3.42 -7.69 11.83
C GLN A 86 3.78 -9.17 11.74
N ASP A 87 3.46 -9.83 10.63
CA ASP A 87 3.81 -11.22 10.38
C ASP A 87 5.32 -11.41 10.35
N ILE A 88 6.04 -10.59 9.58
CA ILE A 88 7.50 -10.65 9.51
C ILE A 88 8.11 -10.31 10.87
N CYS A 89 7.66 -9.23 11.53
CA CYS A 89 8.17 -8.90 12.86
C CYS A 89 7.99 -10.06 13.85
N ARG A 90 6.83 -10.74 13.82
CA ARG A 90 6.53 -11.88 14.68
C ARG A 90 7.47 -13.07 14.41
N GLU A 91 7.79 -13.37 13.14
CA GLU A 91 8.77 -14.40 12.79
C GLU A 91 10.16 -14.11 13.36
N HIS A 92 10.51 -12.83 13.46
CA HIS A 92 11.76 -12.36 14.05
C HIS A 92 11.69 -12.11 15.57
N GLY A 93 10.56 -12.43 16.23
CA GLY A 93 10.36 -12.22 17.67
C GLY A 93 10.24 -10.74 18.09
N VAL A 94 10.04 -9.83 17.14
CA VAL A 94 9.88 -8.39 17.34
C VAL A 94 8.39 -8.03 17.34
N ARG A 95 7.98 -7.10 18.21
CA ARG A 95 6.61 -6.56 18.20
C ARG A 95 6.56 -5.26 17.41
N VAL A 96 5.40 -4.91 16.87
CA VAL A 96 5.19 -3.60 16.23
C VAL A 96 4.50 -2.65 17.20
N ASP A 97 4.96 -1.40 17.31
CA ASP A 97 4.26 -0.34 18.05
C ASP A 97 3.02 0.13 17.29
N LEU A 98 1.90 -0.56 17.54
CA LEU A 98 0.61 -0.23 16.95
C LEU A 98 0.09 1.15 17.37
N ALA A 99 0.34 1.55 18.61
CA ALA A 99 -0.08 2.85 19.09
C ALA A 99 0.68 3.97 18.37
N GLY A 100 1.97 3.79 18.10
CA GLY A 100 2.78 4.68 17.26
C GLY A 100 2.26 4.78 15.83
N PHE A 101 1.88 3.64 15.25
CA PHE A 101 1.30 3.58 13.91
C PHE A 101 -0.02 4.35 13.82
N GLU A 102 -0.95 4.12 14.75
CA GLU A 102 -2.23 4.83 14.81
C GLU A 102 -2.05 6.35 14.99
N ARG A 103 -1.10 6.78 15.83
CA ARG A 103 -0.74 8.20 15.98
C ARG A 103 -0.22 8.78 14.67
N ALA A 104 0.63 8.06 13.95
CA ALA A 104 1.15 8.50 12.65
C ALA A 104 0.03 8.63 11.61
N MET A 105 -0.87 7.66 11.53
CA MET A 105 -2.04 7.67 10.64
C MET A 105 -3.00 8.83 10.98
N ALA A 106 -3.26 9.08 12.26
CA ALA A 106 -4.10 10.20 12.69
C ALA A 106 -3.50 11.56 12.28
N ARG A 107 -2.19 11.75 12.45
CA ARG A 107 -1.47 12.97 12.03
C ARG A 107 -1.56 13.18 10.52
N GLN A 108 -1.33 12.14 9.71
CA GLN A 108 -1.45 12.24 8.25
C GLN A 108 -2.90 12.59 7.83
N ARG A 109 -3.89 11.97 8.45
CA ARG A 109 -5.32 12.24 8.17
C ARG A 109 -5.70 13.69 8.50
N GLU A 110 -5.17 14.23 9.59
CA GLU A 110 -5.38 15.63 9.96
C GLU A 110 -4.71 16.60 8.97
N GLN A 111 -3.47 16.31 8.56
CA GLN A 111 -2.75 17.09 7.54
C GLN A 111 -3.48 17.09 6.19
N ALA A 112 -3.95 15.93 5.74
CA ALA A 112 -4.72 15.81 4.49
C ALA A 112 -6.00 16.66 4.53
N ARG A 113 -6.68 16.72 5.69
CA ARG A 113 -7.87 17.57 5.89
C ARG A 113 -7.52 19.06 5.90
N ALA A 114 -6.41 19.45 6.51
CA ALA A 114 -5.95 20.83 6.52
C ALA A 114 -5.56 21.33 5.13
N ALA A 115 -4.83 20.51 4.36
CA ALA A 115 -4.46 20.80 2.98
C ALA A 115 -5.68 20.84 2.03
N GLY A 116 -6.71 20.02 2.30
CA GLY A 116 -7.98 20.05 1.57
C GLY A 116 -8.76 21.36 1.75
N ARG A 117 -8.74 21.94 2.97
CA ARG A 117 -9.38 23.23 3.25
C ARG A 117 -8.69 24.40 2.55
N PHE A 118 -7.36 24.35 2.45
CA PHE A 118 -6.58 25.43 1.81
C PHE A 118 -6.80 25.54 0.30
N ARG A 119 -7.19 24.44 -0.38
CA ARG A 119 -7.51 24.46 -1.82
C ARG A 119 -8.89 25.07 -2.16
N MET A 120 -9.80 25.22 -1.20
CA MET A 120 -11.10 25.87 -1.45
C MET A 120 -11.04 27.40 -1.34
N ASP A 121 -10.14 27.96 -0.52
CA ASP A 121 -10.00 29.42 -0.36
C ASP A 121 -9.22 30.09 -1.51
N SER A 122 -8.57 29.31 -2.38
CA SER A 122 -7.86 29.81 -3.56
C SER A 122 -8.71 29.79 -4.83
N VAL A 123 -10.03 29.97 -4.73
CA VAL A 123 -10.82 30.45 -5.88
C VAL A 123 -10.56 31.95 -5.97
N LEU A 124 -9.46 32.29 -6.63
CA LEU A 124 -9.07 33.66 -6.95
C LEU A 124 -10.25 34.41 -7.58
N GLU A 125 -10.69 35.51 -6.95
CA GLU A 125 -11.49 36.53 -7.63
C GLU A 125 -10.70 37.05 -8.84
N TYR A 126 -11.09 36.62 -10.03
CA TYR A 126 -10.53 37.13 -11.27
C TYR A 126 -11.21 38.45 -11.64
N SER A 127 -10.51 39.57 -11.48
CA SER A 127 -10.95 40.90 -11.91
C SER A 127 -10.33 41.31 -13.26
N GLY A 128 -10.45 40.47 -14.29
CA GLY A 128 -10.05 40.84 -15.66
C GLY A 128 -11.18 41.55 -16.41
N GLN A 129 -10.85 42.54 -17.24
CA GLN A 129 -11.82 43.22 -18.10
C GLN A 129 -12.39 42.26 -19.16
N THR A 130 -13.71 42.25 -19.31
CA THR A 130 -14.43 41.47 -20.31
C THR A 130 -13.97 41.85 -21.71
N THR A 131 -13.41 40.88 -22.45
CA THR A 131 -13.05 41.04 -23.85
C THR A 131 -14.31 41.29 -24.68
N THR A 132 -14.42 42.47 -25.29
CA THR A 132 -15.44 42.78 -26.30
C THR A 132 -14.94 42.32 -27.68
N PHE A 133 -15.81 41.64 -28.42
CA PHE A 133 -15.58 41.19 -29.80
C PHE A 133 -15.63 42.33 -30.82
#